data_AF-A0A316DUD8-F1
#
_entry.id   AF-A0A316DUD8-F1
#
_cell.length_a   1.000
_cell.length_b   1.000
_cell.length_c   1.000
_cell.angle_alpha   90.00
_cell.angle_beta   90.00
_cell.angle_gamma   90.00
#
_symmetry.space_group_name_H-M   'P 1'
#
loop_
_entity.id
_entity.type
_entity.pdbx_description
1 polymer ?
#
loop_
_entity_poly.entity_id
_entity_poly.type
_entity_poly.pdbx_seq_one_letter_code
_entity_poly.pdbx_strand_id
1 'polypeptide(L)'
;MGNTLQKTNNQLVTAFKNNDQKVMQEVYQNIFPKFRSHVFKNNGGEAQAKDVFQESFIACWRNVKKDKLKENSNLEAYLFTIAKNKWTDYLRSAHFKKTVSDDGVIAMRSNGEDQWNEKEEENKLNALHRALKQLGISCKKLLTQFYFERKSMDEIAKDLQLGSASVRNKKYRCMEKLRTLAMETKNNG
;
A
#
# COMPACT_ATOMS: atom_id res chain seq x y z
N MET A 1 -30.46 -3.86 8.81
CA MET A 1 -29.49 -2.85 8.32
C MET A 1 -28.78 -3.47 7.13
N GLY A 2 -29.00 -2.91 5.93
CA GLY A 2 -28.83 -3.61 4.65
C GLY A 2 -27.37 -3.93 4.30
N ASN A 3 -27.14 -5.19 3.98
CA ASN A 3 -25.88 -5.78 3.56
C ASN A 3 -25.49 -5.24 2.17
N THR A 4 -24.43 -4.43 2.07
CA THR A 4 -23.87 -3.94 0.79
C THR A 4 -22.95 -4.99 0.12
N LEU A 5 -22.89 -6.21 0.64
CA LEU A 5 -22.02 -7.34 0.22
C LEU A 5 -22.19 -7.84 -1.24
N GLN A 6 -22.80 -7.09 -2.15
CA GLN A 6 -22.92 -7.47 -3.57
C GLN A 6 -22.69 -6.32 -4.57
N LYS A 7 -21.97 -5.25 -4.21
CA LYS A 7 -21.54 -4.28 -5.24
C LYS A 7 -20.31 -4.80 -5.98
N THR A 8 -20.37 -4.85 -7.31
CA THR A 8 -19.18 -5.05 -8.14
C THR A 8 -18.19 -3.89 -7.94
N ASN A 9 -16.91 -4.08 -8.25
CA ASN A 9 -15.91 -3.00 -8.19
C ASN A 9 -16.37 -1.74 -8.94
N ASN A 10 -17.02 -1.91 -10.10
CA ASN A 10 -17.60 -0.81 -10.87
C ASN A 10 -18.70 -0.07 -10.10
N GLN A 11 -19.65 -0.80 -9.52
CA GLN A 11 -20.74 -0.18 -8.75
C GLN A 11 -20.20 0.56 -7.53
N LEU A 12 -19.18 0.02 -6.87
CA LEU A 12 -18.53 0.66 -5.73
C LEU A 12 -17.82 1.96 -6.14
N VAL A 13 -17.04 1.94 -7.22
CA VAL A 13 -16.35 3.13 -7.75
C VAL A 13 -17.35 4.20 -8.18
N THR A 14 -18.42 3.83 -8.90
CA THR A 14 -19.45 4.78 -9.35
C THR A 14 -20.19 5.41 -8.17
N ALA A 15 -20.61 4.62 -7.18
CA ALA A 15 -21.29 5.15 -6.00
C ALA A 15 -20.38 6.08 -5.19
N PHE A 16 -19.10 5.71 -5.01
CA PHE A 16 -18.11 6.57 -4.38
C PHE A 16 -17.87 7.85 -5.17
N LYS A 17 -17.80 7.78 -6.50
CA LYS A 17 -17.70 8.94 -7.40
C LYS A 17 -18.91 9.86 -7.26
N ASN A 18 -20.09 9.33 -6.97
CA ASN A 18 -21.32 10.10 -6.79
C ASN A 18 -21.55 10.61 -5.36
N ASN A 19 -20.56 10.48 -4.47
CA ASN A 19 -20.65 10.87 -3.07
C ASN A 19 -21.76 10.12 -2.30
N ASP A 20 -22.04 8.87 -2.64
CA ASP A 20 -22.95 8.04 -1.85
C ASP A 20 -22.41 7.90 -0.42
N GLN A 21 -23.11 8.50 0.53
CA GLN A 21 -22.66 8.60 1.92
C GLN A 21 -22.45 7.22 2.56
N LYS A 22 -23.31 6.24 2.25
CA LYS A 22 -23.20 4.89 2.81
C LYS A 22 -21.95 4.20 2.28
N VAL A 23 -21.70 4.31 0.98
CA VAL A 23 -20.50 3.73 0.35
C VAL A 23 -19.23 4.41 0.86
N MET A 24 -19.22 5.73 1.00
CA MET A 24 -18.06 6.45 1.54
C MET A 24 -17.78 6.03 2.99
N GLN A 25 -18.81 5.91 3.82
CA GLN A 25 -18.69 5.46 5.20
C GLN A 25 -18.16 4.02 5.29
N GLU A 26 -18.69 3.12 4.47
CA GLU A 26 -18.27 1.71 4.42
C GLU A 26 -16.81 1.58 3.99
N VAL A 27 -16.40 2.26 2.92
CA VAL A 27 -14.99 2.29 2.47
C VAL A 27 -14.07 2.82 3.57
N TYR A 28 -14.50 3.85 4.31
CA TYR A 28 -13.73 4.35 5.45
C TYR A 28 -13.61 3.29 6.55
N GLN A 29 -14.73 2.71 6.99
CA GLN A 29 -14.79 1.72 8.07
C GLN A 29 -14.02 0.44 7.73
N ASN A 30 -13.99 0.03 6.46
CA ASN A 30 -13.28 -1.18 6.02
C ASN A 30 -11.76 -1.00 5.95
N ILE A 31 -11.28 0.23 5.69
CA ILE A 31 -9.87 0.47 5.35
C ILE A 31 -9.12 1.20 6.47
N PHE A 32 -9.79 2.07 7.23
CA PHE A 32 -9.14 2.79 8.32
C PHE A 32 -8.52 1.86 9.38
N PRO A 33 -9.18 0.79 9.89
CA PRO A 33 -8.58 -0.12 10.87
C PRO A 33 -7.31 -0.79 10.35
N LYS A 34 -7.33 -1.24 9.08
CA LYS A 34 -6.16 -1.85 8.41
C LYS A 34 -5.00 -0.86 8.31
N PHE A 35 -5.29 0.38 7.91
CA PHE A 35 -4.27 1.42 7.80
C PHE A 35 -3.73 1.85 9.17
N ARG A 36 -4.60 1.99 10.16
CA ARG A 36 -4.24 2.25 11.56
C ARG A 36 -3.27 1.19 12.07
N SER A 37 -3.61 -0.10 11.94
CA SER A 37 -2.71 -1.20 12.33
C SER A 37 -1.35 -1.10 11.61
N HIS A 38 -1.35 -0.76 10.32
CA HIS A 38 -0.12 -0.50 9.58
C HIS A 38 0.72 0.63 10.19
N VAL A 39 0.12 1.78 10.52
CA VAL A 39 0.82 2.93 11.14
C VAL A 39 1.42 2.55 12.50
N PHE A 40 0.66 1.87 13.36
CA PHE A 40 1.14 1.41 14.67
C PHE A 40 2.33 0.45 14.55
N LYS A 41 2.31 -0.45 13.57
CA LYS A 41 3.44 -1.36 13.29
C LYS A 41 4.65 -0.65 12.66
N ASN A 42 4.53 0.62 12.26
CA ASN A 42 5.53 1.35 11.49
C ASN A 42 5.83 2.73 12.11
N ASN A 43 6.03 2.79 13.43
CA ASN A 43 6.49 3.95 14.19
C ASN A 43 5.51 5.15 14.22
N GLY A 44 4.20 4.89 14.22
CA GLY A 44 3.19 5.94 14.39
C GLY A 44 2.13 5.58 15.43
N GLY A 45 1.29 6.55 15.75
CA GLY A 45 0.16 6.44 16.67
C GLY A 45 -1.17 6.87 16.05
N GLU A 46 -2.20 6.90 16.89
CA GLU A 46 -3.59 7.15 16.49
C GLU A 46 -3.78 8.47 15.73
N ALA A 47 -3.22 9.57 16.25
CA ALA A 47 -3.38 10.90 15.67
C ALA A 47 -2.83 10.95 14.25
N GLN A 48 -1.60 10.46 14.06
CA GLN A 48 -0.94 10.40 12.75
C GLN A 48 -1.69 9.47 11.79
N ALA A 49 -2.23 8.36 12.27
CA ALA A 49 -3.04 7.47 11.46
C ALA A 49 -4.31 8.16 10.94
N LYS A 50 -5.02 8.91 11.80
CA LYS A 50 -6.22 9.67 11.41
C LYS A 50 -5.88 10.76 10.39
N ASP A 51 -4.87 11.57 10.66
CA ASP A 51 -4.49 12.69 9.80
C ASP A 51 -4.08 12.21 8.41
N VAL A 52 -3.18 11.24 8.34
CA VAL A 52 -2.70 10.70 7.07
C VAL A 52 -3.83 9.99 6.33
N PHE A 53 -4.71 9.28 7.03
CA PHE A 53 -5.85 8.62 6.38
C PHE A 53 -6.86 9.62 5.81
N GLN A 54 -7.16 10.70 6.53
CA GLN A 54 -8.07 11.74 6.07
C GLN A 54 -7.56 12.38 4.77
N GLU A 55 -6.28 12.75 4.72
CA GLU A 55 -5.67 13.27 3.49
C GLU A 55 -5.71 12.26 2.35
N SER A 56 -5.51 10.98 2.66
CA SER A 56 -5.50 9.88 1.70
C SER A 56 -6.89 9.62 1.12
N PHE A 57 -7.91 9.71 1.97
CA PHE A 57 -9.31 9.57 1.59
C PHE A 57 -9.73 10.71 0.65
N ILE A 58 -9.37 11.95 0.99
CA ILE A 58 -9.62 13.13 0.14
C ILE A 58 -8.87 13.00 -1.19
N ALA A 59 -7.61 12.55 -1.18
CA ALA A 59 -6.84 12.34 -2.40
C ALA A 59 -7.45 11.24 -3.30
N CYS A 60 -7.89 10.13 -2.70
CA CYS A 60 -8.60 9.06 -3.40
C CYS A 60 -9.88 9.59 -4.06
N TRP A 61 -10.71 10.31 -3.31
CA TRP A 61 -11.93 10.94 -3.79
C TRP A 61 -11.66 11.89 -4.97
N ARG A 62 -10.66 12.77 -4.86
CA ARG A 62 -10.25 13.67 -5.97
C ARG A 62 -9.81 12.90 -7.21
N ASN A 63 -9.09 11.78 -7.04
CA ASN A 63 -8.62 10.97 -8.15
C ASN A 63 -9.78 10.24 -8.85
N VAL A 64 -10.73 9.71 -8.09
CA VAL A 64 -11.94 9.06 -8.64
C VAL A 64 -12.83 10.07 -9.37
N LYS A 65 -13.02 11.28 -8.82
CA LYS A 65 -13.74 12.37 -9.49
C LYS A 65 -13.12 12.79 -10.83
N LYS A 66 -11.80 12.65 -10.97
CA LYS A 66 -11.03 12.98 -12.17
C LYS A 66 -10.82 11.78 -13.10
N ASP A 67 -11.54 10.67 -12.90
CA ASP A 67 -11.44 9.46 -13.73
C ASP A 67 -10.01 8.89 -13.83
N LYS A 68 -9.19 9.11 -12.80
CA LYS A 68 -7.82 8.57 -12.73
C LYS A 68 -7.78 7.10 -12.32
N LEU A 69 -8.89 6.58 -11.81
CA LEU A 69 -9.04 5.18 -11.45
C LEU A 69 -9.74 4.45 -12.60
N LYS A 70 -9.09 3.42 -13.17
CA LYS A 70 -9.68 2.63 -14.24
C LYS A 70 -10.92 1.89 -13.74
N GLU A 71 -11.88 1.68 -14.64
CA GLU A 71 -13.00 0.76 -14.40
C GLU A 71 -12.49 -0.61 -13.95
N ASN A 72 -13.26 -1.27 -13.07
CA ASN A 72 -12.98 -2.53 -12.39
C ASN A 72 -11.83 -2.52 -11.38
N SER A 73 -11.16 -1.38 -11.16
CA SER A 73 -10.14 -1.26 -10.12
C SER A 73 -10.75 -1.47 -8.73
N ASN A 74 -9.99 -2.14 -7.86
CA ASN A 74 -10.36 -2.26 -6.45
C ASN A 74 -10.14 -0.91 -5.74
N LEU A 75 -11.22 -0.19 -5.47
CA LEU A 75 -11.22 1.13 -4.81
C LEU A 75 -10.55 1.11 -3.43
N GLU A 76 -10.85 0.08 -2.65
CA GLU A 76 -10.33 -0.10 -1.29
C GLU A 76 -8.81 -0.31 -1.29
N ALA A 77 -8.32 -1.18 -2.18
CA ALA A 77 -6.88 -1.41 -2.36
C ALA A 77 -6.17 -0.15 -2.87
N TYR A 78 -6.83 0.63 -3.73
CA TYR A 78 -6.31 1.89 -4.22
C TYR A 78 -6.18 2.93 -3.09
N LEU A 79 -7.22 3.09 -2.27
CA LEU A 79 -7.19 3.96 -1.09
C LEU A 79 -6.08 3.56 -0.11
N PHE A 80 -5.98 2.27 0.22
CA PHE A 80 -4.93 1.77 1.10
C PHE A 80 -3.53 2.05 0.54
N THR A 81 -3.35 1.92 -0.78
CA THR A 81 -2.07 2.24 -1.45
C THR A 81 -1.72 3.71 -1.34
N ILE A 82 -2.70 4.62 -1.51
CA ILE A 82 -2.49 6.07 -1.32
C ILE A 82 -2.05 6.34 0.12
N ALA A 83 -2.76 5.77 1.11
CA ALA A 83 -2.47 5.96 2.52
C ALA A 83 -1.10 5.45 2.93
N LYS A 84 -0.73 4.23 2.49
CA LYS A 84 0.61 3.67 2.71
C LYS A 84 1.71 4.55 2.11
N ASN A 85 1.48 5.09 0.92
CA ASN A 85 2.46 5.96 0.28
C ASN A 85 2.67 7.26 1.07
N LYS A 86 1.56 7.93 1.46
CA LYS A 86 1.61 9.13 2.30
C LYS A 86 2.27 8.87 3.65
N TRP A 87 2.00 7.73 4.28
CA TRP A 87 2.68 7.34 5.52
C TRP A 87 4.19 7.18 5.33
N THR A 88 4.60 6.52 4.25
CA THR A 88 6.02 6.37 3.91
C THR A 88 6.70 7.72 3.71
N ASP A 89 6.00 8.68 3.09
CA ASP A 89 6.52 10.02 2.85
C ASP A 89 6.57 10.83 4.16
N TYR A 90 5.58 10.67 5.04
CA TYR A 90 5.57 11.24 6.40
C TYR A 90 6.78 10.76 7.22
N LEU A 91 7.06 9.46 7.23
CA LEU A 91 8.23 8.88 7.93
C LEU A 91 9.58 9.42 7.42
N ARG A 92 9.65 9.83 6.16
CA ARG A 92 10.86 10.41 5.55
C ARG A 92 11.00 11.90 5.82
N SER A 93 9.91 12.57 6.18
CA SER A 93 9.90 14.01 6.40
C SER A 93 10.83 14.40 7.57
N ALA A 94 11.44 15.57 7.45
CA ALA A 94 12.25 16.14 8.54
C ALA A 94 11.41 16.35 9.82
N HIS A 95 10.09 16.51 9.67
CA HIS A 95 9.14 16.61 10.78
C HIS A 95 9.16 15.35 11.65
N PHE A 96 9.04 14.16 11.06
CA PHE A 96 9.11 12.90 11.82
C PHE A 96 10.47 12.73 12.52
N LYS A 97 11.57 13.07 11.85
CA LYS A 97 12.92 13.02 12.45
C LYS A 97 13.08 13.95 13.65
N LYS A 98 12.36 15.07 13.68
CA LYS A 98 12.38 16.04 14.78
C LYS A 98 11.48 15.61 15.94
N THR A 99 10.28 15.09 15.67
CA THR A 99 9.35 14.60 16.71
C THR A 99 9.89 13.40 17.48
N VAL A 100 10.60 12.48 16.81
CA VAL A 100 11.26 11.33 17.48
C VAL A 100 12.41 11.75 18.41
N SER A 101 12.98 12.93 18.21
CA SER A 101 14.07 13.44 19.05
C SER A 101 13.59 14.16 20.31
N ASP A 102 12.29 14.49 20.40
CA ASP A 102 11.72 15.30 21.49
C ASP A 102 10.76 14.48 22.37
N ASP A 103 10.03 13.53 21.77
CA ASP A 103 9.09 12.67 22.50
C ASP A 103 9.63 11.24 22.60
N GLY A 104 10.13 10.90 23.79
CA GLY A 104 10.50 9.53 24.15
C GLY A 104 9.39 8.54 23.77
N VAL A 105 9.78 7.52 23.00
CA VAL A 105 8.91 6.53 22.39
C VAL A 105 7.91 5.92 23.39
N ILE A 106 6.65 6.36 23.35
CA ILE A 106 5.54 5.63 23.98
C ILE A 106 5.22 4.45 23.07
N ALA A 107 5.82 3.30 23.37
CA ALA A 107 5.45 2.02 22.79
C ALA A 107 4.09 1.59 23.35
N MET A 108 3.00 2.17 22.84
CA MET A 108 1.65 1.74 23.18
C MET A 108 1.32 0.47 22.37
N ARG A 109 1.62 -0.70 22.94
CA ARG A 109 1.05 -1.97 22.49
C ARG A 109 -0.45 -1.94 22.76
N SER A 110 -1.24 -1.56 21.77
CA SER A 110 -2.69 -1.70 21.84
C SER A 110 -3.04 -3.16 21.55
N ASN A 111 -3.40 -3.90 22.60
CA ASN A 111 -4.24 -5.10 22.47
C ASN A 111 -5.59 -4.66 21.90
N GLY A 112 -5.77 -4.87 20.60
CA GLY A 112 -7.07 -4.76 19.94
C GLY A 112 -7.29 -6.08 19.20
N GLU A 113 -8.31 -6.81 19.62
CA GLU A 113 -8.81 -8.02 18.98
C GLU A 113 -9.26 -7.72 17.54
N ASP A 114 -8.32 -7.62 16.62
CA ASP A 114 -8.62 -7.83 15.22
C ASP A 114 -8.41 -9.32 14.97
N GLN A 115 -9.46 -10.02 14.53
CA GLN A 115 -9.34 -11.32 13.84
C GLN A 115 -8.63 -11.10 12.50
N TRP A 116 -7.39 -10.66 12.58
CA TRP A 116 -6.43 -10.70 11.52
C TRP A 116 -5.93 -12.12 11.49
N ASN A 117 -6.13 -12.81 10.38
CA ASN A 117 -5.60 -14.16 10.20
C ASN A 117 -4.08 -14.06 10.07
N GLU A 118 -3.40 -13.91 11.21
CA GLU A 118 -1.97 -13.74 11.36
C GLU A 118 -1.21 -14.86 10.63
N LYS A 119 -1.78 -16.06 10.63
CA LYS A 119 -1.28 -17.23 9.91
C LYS A 119 -1.33 -17.06 8.38
N GLU A 120 -2.40 -16.48 7.84
CA GLU A 120 -2.49 -16.23 6.39
C GLU A 120 -1.53 -15.10 5.95
N GLU A 121 -1.36 -14.07 6.78
CA GLU A 121 -0.37 -13.02 6.56
C GLU A 121 1.06 -13.60 6.59
N GLU A 122 1.38 -14.39 7.60
CA GLU A 122 2.68 -15.03 7.76
C GLU A 122 3.00 -15.94 6.57
N ASN A 123 2.01 -16.71 6.09
CA ASN A 123 2.15 -17.52 4.89
C ASN A 123 2.42 -16.69 3.64
N LYS A 124 1.72 -15.56 3.46
CA LYS A 124 1.95 -14.62 2.35
C LYS A 124 3.36 -14.01 2.42
N LEU A 125 3.80 -13.62 3.62
CA LEU A 125 5.13 -13.06 3.85
C LEU A 125 6.23 -14.09 3.57
N ASN A 126 6.05 -15.33 4.02
CA ASN A 126 6.98 -16.43 3.75
C ASN A 126 7.06 -16.77 2.27
N ALA A 127 5.93 -16.81 1.56
CA ALA A 127 5.90 -16.99 0.11
C ALA A 127 6.64 -15.85 -0.62
N LEU A 128 6.40 -14.61 -0.21
CA LEU A 128 7.09 -13.44 -0.77
C LEU A 128 8.61 -13.49 -0.51
N HIS A 129 9.04 -13.85 0.70
CA HIS A 129 10.46 -14.00 1.02
C HIS A 129 11.15 -15.06 0.15
N ARG A 130 10.51 -16.21 -0.06
CA ARG A 130 11.02 -17.25 -0.96
C ARG A 130 11.10 -16.76 -2.40
N ALA A 131 10.05 -16.11 -2.89
CA ALA A 131 10.02 -15.53 -4.22
C ALA A 131 11.12 -14.47 -4.43
N LEU A 132 11.36 -13.60 -3.44
CA LEU A 132 12.43 -12.60 -3.48
C LEU A 132 13.83 -13.23 -3.53
N LYS A 133 14.05 -14.38 -2.89
CA LYS A 133 15.32 -15.13 -2.99
C LYS A 133 15.55 -15.65 -4.42
N GLN A 134 14.49 -16.05 -5.12
CA GLN A 134 14.56 -16.61 -6.48
C GLN A 134 14.49 -15.56 -7.60
N LEU A 135 14.13 -14.31 -7.27
CA LEU A 135 13.90 -13.25 -8.24
C LEU A 135 15.17 -12.84 -9.02
N GLY A 136 16.35 -13.06 -8.43
CA GLY A 136 17.65 -12.68 -8.96
C GLY A 136 18.06 -11.25 -8.56
N ILE A 137 19.37 -11.04 -8.41
CA ILE A 137 19.95 -9.82 -7.81
C ILE A 137 19.58 -8.57 -8.61
N SER A 138 19.60 -8.63 -9.95
CA SER A 138 19.29 -7.47 -10.79
C SER A 138 17.84 -7.00 -10.64
N CYS A 139 16.87 -7.92 -10.59
CA CYS A 139 15.47 -7.58 -10.36
C CYS A 139 15.22 -7.08 -8.93
N LYS A 140 15.84 -7.72 -7.92
CA LYS A 140 15.75 -7.28 -6.53
C LYS A 140 16.29 -5.86 -6.37
N LYS A 141 17.46 -5.55 -6.93
CA LYS A 141 18.07 -4.21 -6.89
C LYS A 141 17.15 -3.18 -7.54
N LEU A 142 16.68 -3.43 -8.75
CA LEU A 142 15.80 -2.51 -9.47
C LEU A 142 14.50 -2.24 -8.71
N LEU A 143 13.82 -3.28 -8.22
CA LEU A 143 12.59 -3.11 -7.45
C LEU A 143 12.84 -2.41 -6.11
N THR A 144 14.03 -2.61 -5.53
CA THR A 144 14.42 -1.92 -4.29
C THR A 144 14.60 -0.43 -4.52
N GLN A 145 15.38 -0.05 -5.54
CA GLN A 145 15.58 1.35 -5.90
C GLN A 145 14.23 2.04 -6.21
N PHE A 146 13.32 1.35 -6.89
CA PHE A 146 12.02 1.92 -7.23
C PHE A 146 11.05 2.00 -6.05
N TYR A 147 10.83 0.91 -5.31
CA TYR A 147 9.79 0.86 -4.28
C TYR A 147 10.27 1.30 -2.91
N PHE A 148 11.50 0.93 -2.53
CA PHE A 148 12.04 1.24 -1.20
C PHE A 148 12.84 2.55 -1.22
N GLU A 149 13.64 2.83 -2.25
CA GLU A 149 14.38 4.09 -2.31
C GLU A 149 13.57 5.22 -2.97
N ARG A 150 12.48 4.91 -3.68
CA ARG A 150 11.66 5.84 -4.48
C ARG A 150 12.45 6.65 -5.51
N LYS A 151 13.52 6.08 -6.06
CA LYS A 151 14.21 6.66 -7.21
C LYS A 151 13.28 6.71 -8.42
N SER A 152 13.35 7.81 -9.15
CA SER A 152 12.70 7.96 -10.46
C SER A 152 13.27 6.95 -11.46
N MET A 153 12.53 6.69 -12.54
CA MET A 153 13.02 5.80 -13.60
C MET A 153 14.33 6.30 -14.20
N ASP A 154 14.52 7.61 -14.23
CA ASP A 154 15.71 8.24 -14.81
C ASP A 154 16.93 8.13 -13.89
N GLU A 155 16.74 8.23 -12.57
CA GLU A 155 17.82 7.94 -11.60
C GLU A 155 18.22 6.47 -11.64
N ILE A 156 17.24 5.55 -11.71
CA ILE A 156 17.52 4.11 -11.83
C ILE A 156 18.20 3.79 -13.16
N ALA A 157 17.81 4.45 -14.25
CA ALA A 157 18.44 4.34 -15.56
C ALA A 157 19.92 4.71 -15.51
N LYS A 158 20.26 5.82 -14.82
CA LYS A 158 21.66 6.20 -14.58
C LYS A 158 22.40 5.16 -13.75
N ASP A 159 21.83 4.74 -12.63
CA ASP A 159 22.45 3.76 -11.71
C ASP A 159 22.70 2.40 -12.35
N LEU A 160 21.83 1.98 -13.28
CA LEU A 160 21.91 0.69 -13.97
C LEU A 160 22.58 0.79 -15.35
N GLN A 161 22.95 2.00 -15.79
CA GLN A 161 23.48 2.27 -17.13
C GLN A 161 22.56 1.73 -18.24
N LEU A 162 21.25 1.96 -18.11
CA LEU A 162 20.21 1.54 -19.05
C LEU A 162 19.38 2.74 -19.50
N GLY A 163 18.70 2.62 -20.65
CA GLY A 163 17.69 3.61 -21.05
C GLY A 163 16.45 3.58 -20.15
N SER A 164 15.81 4.74 -19.91
CA SER A 164 14.60 4.86 -19.06
C SER A 164 13.45 3.95 -19.52
N ALA A 165 13.25 3.79 -20.83
CA ALA A 165 12.30 2.83 -21.40
C ALA A 165 12.66 1.38 -21.06
N SER A 166 13.95 1.01 -21.14
CA SER A 166 14.45 -0.30 -20.77
C SER A 166 14.28 -0.59 -19.28
N VAL A 167 14.50 0.40 -18.41
CA VAL A 167 14.24 0.27 -16.96
C VAL A 167 12.76 0.04 -16.69
N ARG A 168 11.86 0.77 -17.36
CA ARG A 168 10.40 0.58 -17.20
C ARG A 168 9.96 -0.82 -17.61
N ASN A 169 10.44 -1.31 -18.75
CA ASN A 169 10.17 -2.66 -19.23
C ASN A 169 10.78 -3.73 -18.32
N LYS A 170 12.01 -3.52 -17.84
CA LYS A 170 12.67 -4.42 -16.90
C LYS A 170 11.94 -4.47 -15.57
N LYS A 171 11.47 -3.33 -15.05
CA LYS A 171 10.64 -3.27 -13.83
C LYS A 171 9.38 -4.11 -13.99
N TYR A 172 8.68 -3.93 -15.09
CA TYR A 172 7.46 -4.68 -15.38
C TYR A 172 7.73 -6.19 -15.36
N ARG A 173 8.74 -6.66 -16.12
CA ARG A 173 9.12 -8.07 -16.17
C ARG A 173 9.56 -8.63 -14.81
N CYS A 174 10.33 -7.86 -14.04
CA CYS A 174 10.72 -8.25 -12.69
C CYS A 174 9.51 -8.36 -11.75
N MET A 175 8.53 -7.47 -11.90
CA MET A 175 7.31 -7.52 -11.09
C MET A 175 6.45 -8.73 -11.44
N GLU A 176 6.28 -9.02 -12.74
CA GLU A 176 5.56 -10.21 -13.19
C GLU A 176 6.23 -11.50 -12.69
N LYS A 177 7.57 -11.60 -12.83
CA LYS A 177 8.32 -12.74 -12.32
C LYS A 177 8.12 -12.93 -10.80
N LEU A 178 8.17 -11.84 -10.03
CA LEU A 178 7.95 -11.91 -8.58
C LEU A 178 6.52 -12.37 -8.24
N ARG A 179 5.50 -11.95 -9.00
CA ARG A 179 4.12 -12.42 -8.81
C ARG A 179 4.00 -13.91 -9.08
N THR A 180 4.53 -14.39 -10.21
CA THR A 180 4.51 -15.81 -10.57
C THR A 180 5.16 -16.67 -9.49
N LEU A 181 6.38 -16.32 -9.06
CA LEU A 181 7.10 -17.04 -8.00
C LEU A 181 6.32 -17.05 -6.67
N ALA A 182 5.67 -15.94 -6.31
CA ALA A 182 4.89 -15.85 -5.08
C ALA A 182 3.60 -16.69 -5.13
N MET A 183 3.02 -16.87 -6.32
CA MET A 183 1.83 -17.70 -6.53
C MET A 183 2.17 -19.20 -6.58
N GLU A 184 3.24 -19.59 -7.27
CA GLU A 184 3.72 -20.99 -7.31
C GLU A 184 4.08 -21.51 -5.92
N THR A 185 4.69 -20.65 -5.11
CA THR A 185 5.05 -20.97 -3.72
C THR A 185 3.84 -21.18 -2.81
N LYS A 186 2.65 -20.75 -3.24
CA LYS A 186 1.38 -20.94 -2.52
C LYS A 186 0.78 -22.34 -2.73
N ASN A 187 1.18 -23.05 -3.79
CA ASN A 187 0.65 -24.36 -4.16
C ASN A 187 1.50 -25.54 -3.65
N ASN A 188 2.70 -25.28 -3.12
CA ASN A 188 3.66 -26.28 -2.67
C ASN A 188 3.81 -26.30 -1.13
N GLY A 189 2.81 -25.87 -0.37
CA GLY A 189 2.85 -25.77 1.09
C GLY A 189 1.54 -26.15 1.75
#